data_AF-A0A6B3ANI0-F1
#
_entry.id   AF-A0A6B3ANI0-F1
#
_cell.length_a   1.000
_cell.length_b   1.000
_cell.length_c   1.000
_cell.angle_alpha   90.00
_cell.angle_beta   90.00
_cell.angle_gamma   90.00
#
_symmetry.space_group_name_H-M   'P 1'
#
loop_
_entity.id
_entity.type
_entity.pdbx_description
1 polymer ?
#
loop_
_entity_poly.entity_id
_entity_poly.type
_entity_poly.pdbx_seq_one_letter_code
_entity_poly.pdbx_strand_id
1 'polypeptide(L)'
;MSAEPFLPTPPPAARFGVWLIGARGSVATTAITGCAAVAAGLHPPTGMVTETADFADCGLPPLSSLVFGGHDTVDCPLPKRAEHLAAGGVLPHGLPAAVHAELLAADREIRPGGPP
;
A
#
# COMPACT_ATOMS: atom_id res chain seq x y z
N MET A 1 27.42 -37.22 -18.64
CA MET A 1 26.24 -36.97 -17.79
C MET A 1 26.56 -35.73 -16.97
N SER A 2 26.31 -34.55 -17.53
CA SER A 2 26.64 -33.29 -16.88
C SER A 2 25.54 -32.96 -15.88
N ALA A 3 25.89 -32.84 -14.60
CA ALA A 3 24.98 -32.38 -13.58
C ALA A 3 24.88 -30.85 -13.67
N GLU A 4 23.70 -30.35 -14.03
CA GLU A 4 23.36 -28.93 -13.90
C GLU A 4 23.45 -28.55 -12.40
N PRO A 5 24.14 -27.47 -12.03
CA PRO A 5 24.23 -27.06 -10.63
C PRO A 5 22.87 -26.58 -10.13
N PHE A 6 22.42 -27.15 -9.01
CA PHE A 6 21.24 -26.68 -8.29
C PHE A 6 21.51 -25.27 -7.74
N LEU A 7 20.92 -24.25 -8.34
CA LEU A 7 20.91 -22.92 -7.77
C LEU A 7 19.82 -22.85 -6.70
N PRO A 8 20.16 -22.45 -5.45
CA PRO A 8 19.17 -22.31 -4.39
C PRO A 8 18.16 -21.21 -4.77
N THR A 9 16.89 -21.47 -4.51
CA THR A 9 15.81 -20.49 -4.68
C THR A 9 16.13 -19.27 -3.80
N PRO A 10 16.15 -18.04 -4.34
CA PRO A 10 16.40 -16.86 -3.53
C PRO A 10 15.32 -16.78 -2.43
N PRO A 11 15.70 -16.35 -1.21
CA PRO A 11 14.73 -16.16 -0.14
C PRO A 11 13.64 -15.19 -0.61
N PRO A 12 12.37 -15.39 -0.20
CA PRO A 12 11.30 -14.47 -0.54
C PRO A 12 11.70 -13.05 -0.15
N ALA A 13 11.46 -12.09 -1.04
CA ALA A 13 11.77 -10.68 -0.79
C ALA A 13 11.15 -10.24 0.54
N ALA A 14 11.92 -9.54 1.37
CA ALA A 14 11.48 -9.07 2.67
C ALA A 14 10.22 -8.19 2.52
N ARG A 15 9.18 -8.49 3.30
CA ARG A 15 7.93 -7.72 3.33
C ARG A 15 7.87 -6.89 4.60
N PHE A 16 7.40 -5.65 4.49
CA PHE A 16 7.34 -4.71 5.60
C PHE A 16 5.88 -4.36 5.90
N GLY A 17 5.42 -4.68 7.10
CA GLY A 17 4.06 -4.39 7.53
C GLY A 17 3.88 -2.94 7.95
N VAL A 18 2.83 -2.29 7.45
CA VAL A 18 2.37 -0.95 7.87
C VAL A 18 0.98 -1.10 8.49
N TRP A 19 0.89 -0.92 9.81
CA TRP A 19 -0.35 -1.09 10.56
C TRP A 19 -0.95 0.26 10.95
N LEU A 20 -2.14 0.57 10.42
CA LEU A 20 -2.78 1.87 10.58
C LEU A 20 -3.96 1.79 11.56
N ILE A 21 -3.99 2.65 12.57
CA ILE A 21 -5.16 2.83 13.43
C ILE A 21 -6.03 3.93 12.82
N GLY A 22 -7.29 3.62 12.53
CA GLY A 22 -8.12 4.41 11.61
C GLY A 22 -7.80 4.08 10.15
N ALA A 23 -7.65 2.79 9.83
CA ALA A 23 -7.23 2.29 8.51
C ALA A 23 -8.17 2.68 7.34
N ARG A 24 -9.42 3.02 7.64
CA ARG A 24 -10.45 3.51 6.70
C ARG A 24 -10.64 5.03 6.80
N GLY A 25 -9.79 5.71 7.57
CA GLY A 25 -9.69 7.16 7.60
C GLY A 25 -9.17 7.74 6.28
N SER A 26 -9.36 9.04 6.08
CA SER A 26 -8.95 9.71 4.83
C SER A 26 -7.45 9.61 4.57
N VAL A 27 -6.62 9.81 5.61
CA VAL A 27 -5.16 9.75 5.50
C VAL A 27 -4.71 8.33 5.17
N ALA A 28 -5.18 7.33 5.92
CA ALA A 28 -4.82 5.93 5.70
C ALA A 28 -5.19 5.47 4.28
N THR A 29 -6.43 5.73 3.85
CA THR A 29 -6.90 5.39 2.51
C THR A 29 -6.06 6.06 1.42
N THR A 30 -5.72 7.34 1.60
CA THR A 30 -4.90 8.10 0.64
C THR A 30 -3.47 7.57 0.61
N ALA A 31 -2.88 7.25 1.75
CA ALA A 31 -1.53 6.68 1.84
C ALA A 31 -1.45 5.31 1.15
N ILE A 32 -2.43 4.42 1.37
CA ILE A 32 -2.50 3.11 0.72
C ILE A 32 -2.67 3.27 -0.80
N THR A 33 -3.64 4.09 -1.23
CA THR A 33 -3.90 4.33 -2.65
C THR A 33 -2.69 4.95 -3.35
N GLY A 34 -2.08 5.97 -2.73
CA GLY A 34 -0.92 6.67 -3.26
C GLY A 34 0.33 5.78 -3.33
N CYS A 35 0.59 4.99 -2.29
CA CYS A 35 1.69 4.02 -2.29
C CYS A 35 1.53 3.01 -3.44
N ALA A 36 0.34 2.43 -3.59
CA ALA A 36 0.06 1.51 -4.71
C ALA A 36 0.24 2.19 -6.07
N ALA A 37 -0.23 3.42 -6.23
CA ALA A 37 -0.11 4.17 -7.47
C ALA A 37 1.35 4.46 -7.85
N VAL A 38 2.18 4.88 -6.88
CA VAL A 38 3.60 5.17 -7.09
C VAL A 38 4.37 3.86 -7.34
N ALA A 39 4.10 2.81 -6.57
CA ALA A 39 4.72 1.50 -6.75
C ALA A 39 4.42 0.89 -8.14
N ALA A 40 3.22 1.14 -8.67
CA ALA A 40 2.81 0.73 -10.02
C ALA A 40 3.26 1.69 -11.13
N GLY A 41 3.97 2.78 -10.80
CA GLY A 41 4.44 3.78 -11.78
C GLY A 41 3.32 4.62 -12.39
N LEU A 42 2.13 4.63 -11.81
CA LEU A 42 0.98 5.41 -12.31
C LEU A 42 1.12 6.91 -12.01
N HIS A 43 1.84 7.25 -10.93
CA HIS A 43 2.11 8.63 -10.53
C HIS A 43 3.57 8.76 -10.06
N PRO A 44 4.20 9.92 -10.28
CA PRO A 44 5.50 10.21 -9.67
C PRO A 44 5.38 10.33 -8.14
N PRO A 45 6.45 10.07 -7.38
CA PRO A 45 6.49 10.18 -5.92
C PRO A 45 6.52 11.64 -5.42
N THR A 46 5.80 12.55 -6.08
CA THR A 46 5.82 13.97 -5.72
C THR A 46 5.36 14.18 -4.28
N GLY A 47 6.20 14.85 -3.48
CA GLY A 47 5.94 15.11 -2.06
C GLY A 47 6.47 14.03 -1.11
N MET A 48 7.03 12.93 -1.61
CA MET A 48 7.67 11.91 -0.79
C MET A 48 9.13 12.26 -0.51
N VAL A 49 9.44 12.65 0.73
CA VAL A 49 10.81 12.97 1.17
C VAL A 49 11.75 11.76 1.04
N THR A 50 11.25 10.56 1.27
CA THR A 50 12.02 9.30 1.19
C THR A 50 12.44 8.92 -0.23
N GLU A 51 11.82 9.52 -1.25
CA GLU A 51 12.13 9.28 -2.67
C GLU A 51 13.05 10.37 -3.26
N THR A 52 13.63 11.24 -2.41
CA THR A 52 14.62 12.24 -2.83
C THR A 52 16.04 11.71 -2.76
N ALA A 53 16.97 12.41 -3.44
CA ALA A 53 18.38 12.01 -3.51
C ALA A 53 19.05 11.87 -2.12
N ASP A 54 18.64 12.67 -1.14
CA ASP A 54 19.20 12.64 0.22
C ASP A 54 18.93 11.31 0.95
N PHE A 55 17.93 10.53 0.49
CA PHE A 55 17.53 9.25 1.08
C PHE A 55 17.89 8.02 0.23
N ALA A 56 18.54 8.21 -0.92
CA ALA A 56 18.82 7.13 -1.88
C ALA A 56 19.67 5.99 -1.27
N ASP A 57 20.60 6.33 -0.37
CA ASP A 57 21.51 5.37 0.26
C ASP A 57 21.07 4.91 1.66
N CYS A 58 19.85 5.27 2.10
CA CYS A 58 19.34 4.91 3.43
C CYS A 58 18.87 3.45 3.54
N GLY A 59 18.85 2.68 2.45
CA GLY A 59 18.38 1.28 2.47
C GLY A 59 16.91 1.13 2.86
N LEU A 60 16.08 2.12 2.50
CA LEU A 60 14.65 2.10 2.81
C LEU A 60 13.93 0.98 2.04
N PRO A 61 12.89 0.37 2.62
CA PRO A 61 12.07 -0.61 1.92
C PRO A 61 11.48 -0.03 0.63
N PRO A 62 11.50 -0.76 -0.50
CA PRO A 62 10.80 -0.33 -1.69
C PRO A 62 9.28 -0.31 -1.42
N LEU A 63 8.56 0.64 -2.01
CA LEU A 63 7.12 0.79 -1.81
C LEU A 63 6.32 -0.50 -2.12
N SER A 64 6.74 -1.25 -3.14
CA SER A 64 6.13 -2.52 -3.53
C SER A 64 6.29 -3.66 -2.50
N SER A 65 7.18 -3.49 -1.52
CA SER A 65 7.35 -4.43 -0.39
C SER A 65 6.50 -4.09 0.82
N LEU A 66 5.85 -2.92 0.85
CA LEU A 66 4.98 -2.50 1.93
C LEU A 66 3.65 -3.25 1.88
N VAL A 67 3.20 -3.74 3.03
CA VAL A 67 1.94 -4.46 3.20
C VAL A 67 1.10 -3.72 4.21
N PHE A 68 -0.07 -3.24 3.80
CA PHE A 68 -0.94 -2.44 4.64
C PHE A 68 -2.01 -3.28 5.32
N GLY A 69 -2.33 -2.93 6.56
CA GLY A 69 -3.45 -3.44 7.34
C GLY A 69 -3.80 -2.45 8.45
N GLY A 70 -4.62 -2.87 9.41
CA GLY A 70 -4.92 -1.96 10.52
C GLY A 70 -6.14 -2.31 11.35
N HIS A 71 -6.56 -1.33 12.15
CA HIS A 71 -7.83 -1.35 12.86
C HIS A 71 -8.70 -0.17 12.46
N ASP A 72 -10.00 -0.39 12.38
CA ASP A 72 -10.97 0.68 12.24
C ASP A 72 -12.30 0.33 12.91
N THR A 73 -13.05 1.35 13.33
CA THR A 73 -14.37 1.21 13.95
C THR A 73 -15.50 1.27 12.93
N VAL A 74 -15.22 1.67 11.69
CA VAL A 74 -16.22 1.70 10.62
C VAL A 74 -16.12 0.48 9.72
N ASP A 75 -17.27 0.04 9.19
CA ASP A 75 -17.35 -1.16 8.34
C ASP A 75 -17.29 -0.87 6.83
N CYS A 76 -17.19 0.42 6.44
CA CYS A 76 -17.14 0.81 5.03
C CYS A 76 -15.87 0.24 4.36
N PRO A 77 -15.99 -0.64 3.34
CA PRO A 77 -14.84 -1.26 2.69
C PRO A 77 -13.82 -0.23 2.16
N LEU A 78 -12.53 -0.55 2.23
CA LEU A 78 -11.47 0.39 1.88
C LEU A 78 -11.55 0.84 0.40
N PRO A 79 -11.84 -0.04 -0.58
CA PRO A 79 -12.10 0.41 -1.95
C PRO A 79 -13.23 1.43 -2.04
N LYS A 80 -14.31 1.22 -1.27
CA LYS A 80 -15.44 2.15 -1.27
C LYS A 80 -15.09 3.48 -0.63
N ARG A 81 -14.26 3.47 0.41
CA ARG A 81 -13.71 4.70 1.00
C ARG A 81 -12.87 5.47 0.01
N ALA A 82 -12.03 4.80 -0.78
CA ALA A 82 -11.22 5.43 -1.82
C ALA A 82 -12.09 6.07 -2.92
N GLU A 83 -13.18 5.43 -3.33
CA GLU A 83 -14.17 6.03 -4.23
C GLU A 83 -14.78 7.32 -3.67
N HIS A 84 -15.17 7.33 -2.38
CA HIS A 84 -15.70 8.53 -1.73
C HIS A 84 -14.67 9.67 -1.71
N LEU A 85 -13.40 9.37 -1.49
CA LEU A 85 -12.31 10.35 -1.52
C LEU A 85 -12.05 10.88 -2.94
N ALA A 86 -12.17 10.03 -3.96
CA ALA A 86 -12.09 10.47 -5.34
C ALA A 86 -13.27 11.38 -5.72
N ALA A 87 -14.49 11.03 -5.30
CA ALA A 87 -15.67 11.89 -5.49
C ALA A 87 -15.54 13.24 -4.76
N GLY A 88 -14.85 13.27 -3.62
CA GLY A 88 -14.54 14.49 -2.87
C GLY A 88 -13.32 15.27 -3.36
N GLY A 89 -12.67 14.85 -4.45
CA GLY A 89 -11.50 15.53 -5.03
C GLY A 89 -10.18 15.33 -4.28
N VAL A 90 -10.12 14.41 -3.32
CA VAL A 90 -8.89 14.09 -2.57
C VAL A 90 -7.98 13.16 -3.38
N LEU A 91 -8.58 12.20 -4.10
CA LEU A 91 -7.87 11.28 -4.99
C LEU A 91 -8.21 11.60 -6.46
N PRO A 92 -7.28 11.41 -7.40
CA PRO A 92 -7.59 11.49 -8.83
C PRO A 92 -8.73 10.55 -9.22
N HIS A 93 -9.60 11.01 -10.12
CA HIS A 93 -10.65 10.16 -10.67
C HIS A 93 -10.04 8.94 -11.38
N GLY A 94 -10.69 7.78 -11.22
CA GLY A 94 -10.23 6.51 -11.79
C GLY A 94 -9.09 5.83 -11.02
N LEU A 95 -8.36 6.55 -10.15
CA LEU A 95 -7.25 5.96 -9.40
C LEU A 95 -7.70 4.79 -8.49
N PRO A 96 -8.78 4.89 -7.69
CA PRO A 96 -9.24 3.76 -6.87
C PRO A 96 -9.54 2.49 -7.67
N ALA A 97 -9.99 2.62 -8.92
CA ALA A 97 -10.23 1.48 -9.80
C ALA A 97 -8.90 0.88 -10.32
N ALA A 98 -7.92 1.73 -10.64
CA ALA A 98 -6.62 1.30 -11.13
C ALA A 98 -5.80 0.52 -10.08
N VAL A 99 -5.98 0.82 -8.78
CA VAL A 99 -5.31 0.12 -7.66
C VAL A 99 -6.27 -0.69 -6.79
N HIS A 100 -7.37 -1.18 -7.39
CA HIS A 100 -8.42 -1.86 -6.65
C HIS A 100 -7.93 -3.13 -5.95
N ALA A 101 -7.01 -3.86 -6.57
CA ALA A 101 -6.47 -5.11 -6.03
C ALA A 101 -5.68 -4.86 -4.74
N GLU A 102 -4.87 -3.81 -4.71
CA GLU A 102 -4.06 -3.38 -3.57
C GLU A 102 -4.95 -2.88 -2.43
N LEU A 103 -6.00 -2.11 -2.74
CA LEU A 103 -6.99 -1.68 -1.76
C LEU A 103 -7.73 -2.88 -1.14
N LEU A 104 -8.11 -3.87 -1.95
CA LEU A 104 -8.75 -5.09 -1.46
C LEU A 104 -7.79 -5.94 -0.61
N ALA A 105 -6.51 -6.01 -0.99
CA ALA A 105 -5.49 -6.71 -0.21
C ALA A 105 -5.30 -6.07 1.16
N ALA A 106 -5.21 -4.73 1.23
CA ALA A 106 -5.11 -4.01 2.49
C ALA A 106 -6.39 -4.17 3.33
N ASP A 107 -7.57 -4.10 2.70
CA ASP A 107 -8.87 -4.26 3.37
C ASP A 107 -8.99 -5.59 4.12
N ARG A 108 -8.48 -6.68 3.53
CA ARG A 108 -8.45 -8.02 4.14
C ARG A 108 -7.59 -8.09 5.40
N GLU A 109 -6.66 -7.17 5.58
CA GLU A 109 -5.81 -7.07 6.77
C GLU A 109 -6.32 -6.02 7.78
N ILE A 110 -7.48 -5.41 7.53
CA ILE A 110 -8.16 -4.55 8.50
C ILE A 110 -8.97 -5.43 9.46
N ARG A 111 -8.92 -5.08 10.75
CA ARG A 111 -9.62 -5.74 11.85
C ARG A 111 -10.57 -4.75 12.55
N PRO A 112 -11.69 -5.22 13.13
CA PRO A 112 -12.56 -4.35 13.93
C PRO A 112 -11.80 -3.70 15.08
N GLY A 113 -11.94 -2.39 15.25
CA GLY A 113 -11.40 -1.63 16.37
C GLY A 113 -12.44 -1.38 17.45
N GLY A 114 -12.02 -1.35 18.72
CA GLY A 114 -12.91 -1.11 19.86
C GLY A 114 -13.36 -2.40 20.57
N PRO A 115 -14.24 -2.29 21.57
CA PRO A 115 -14.79 -3.44 22.28
C PRO A 115 -15.58 -4.36 21.32
N PRO A 116 -15.62 -5.68 21.60
CA PRO A 116 -16.42 -6.63 20.82
C PRO A 116 -17.92 -6.41 20.95
#